data_AF-A0AAV2IBJ3-F1
#
_entry.id   AF-A0AAV2IBJ3-F1
#
_cell.length_a   1.000
_cell.length_b   1.000
_cell.length_c   1.000
_cell.angle_alpha   90.00
_cell.angle_beta   90.00
_cell.angle_gamma   90.00
#
_symmetry.space_group_name_H-M   'P 1'
#
loop_
_entity.id
_entity.type
_entity.pdbx_description
1 polymer ?
#
loop_
_entity_poly.entity_id
_entity_poly.type
_entity_poly.pdbx_seq_one_letter_code
_entity_poly.pdbx_strand_id
1 'polypeptide(L)'
;FSGYNFRKCVIKIMTSVASWYMFIFVVCIIYNSAQSCVTTFSTNYWFGTNCQYKCHCKNNVACYVTNGDCPGGCDIGWFGPACQYADIATTGTITVANDASQNTTQITDGDDTTCASITGSNASLDVNWNSDFYFTWLRIIVRNIVLQKESLSIKFPDGVTSECSNIFVDNITMDIYCNVTKPIKKLLLNGAALGTLCSLYISQDRNVALMQSTNQTSQYEYANLSSSNAVDGSSSWEKNSCIHTNNGGEDAPTWSLHFNTVVSVTRYKIFNRVGEVKDNDTSCCLDRLKGFILRTFDQTNNIVEDYTDTETSA
;
A
#
# COMPACT_ATOMS: atom_id res chain seq x y z
N PHE A 1 -13.26 16.05 -23.22
CA PHE A 1 -12.59 17.32 -22.88
C PHE A 1 -13.35 17.98 -21.74
N SER A 2 -12.60 18.50 -20.78
CA SER A 2 -12.94 18.71 -19.37
C SER A 2 -14.13 19.62 -19.07
N GLY A 3 -14.92 19.22 -18.08
CA GLY A 3 -15.78 20.10 -17.29
C GLY A 3 -15.58 19.80 -15.80
N TYR A 4 -14.76 20.60 -15.12
CA TYR A 4 -14.74 20.65 -13.66
C TYR A 4 -15.18 22.05 -13.22
N ASN A 5 -16.38 22.09 -12.62
CA ASN A 5 -16.94 23.24 -11.92
C ASN A 5 -16.23 23.41 -10.56
N PHE A 6 -15.52 24.52 -10.36
CA PHE A 6 -15.08 24.93 -9.03
C PHE A 6 -16.17 25.73 -8.31
N ARG A 7 -16.44 25.34 -7.06
CA ARG A 7 -17.40 25.97 -6.16
C ARG A 7 -16.94 27.39 -5.75
N LYS A 8 -17.93 28.27 -5.61
CA LYS A 8 -17.84 29.70 -5.28
C LYS A 8 -17.08 29.96 -3.98
N CYS A 9 -16.11 30.87 -4.03
CA CYS A 9 -15.62 31.60 -2.85
C CYS A 9 -16.61 32.75 -2.56
N VAL A 10 -17.27 32.75 -1.40
CA VAL A 10 -18.15 33.86 -0.97
C VAL A 10 -17.31 34.80 -0.11
N ILE A 11 -16.92 35.94 -0.68
CA ILE A 11 -16.30 37.04 0.05
C ILE A 11 -17.42 37.99 0.51
N LYS A 12 -17.59 38.15 1.82
CA LYS A 12 -18.53 39.11 2.41
C LYS A 12 -17.78 40.44 2.60
N ILE A 13 -18.01 41.42 1.71
CA ILE A 13 -17.45 42.76 1.85
C ILE A 13 -18.46 43.63 2.60
N MET A 14 -18.10 44.08 3.81
CA MET A 14 -18.79 45.18 4.48
C MET A 14 -18.32 46.49 3.84
N THR A 15 -19.22 47.18 3.13
CA THR A 15 -18.95 48.50 2.57
C THR A 15 -19.15 49.57 3.63
N SER A 16 -18.07 50.28 3.99
CA SER A 16 -18.14 51.60 4.60
C SER A 16 -17.35 52.57 3.74
N VAL A 17 -18.05 53.59 3.27
CA VAL A 17 -17.63 54.69 2.39
C VAL A 17 -16.38 55.44 2.88
N ALA A 18 -15.39 55.64 1.98
CA ALA A 18 -14.89 56.95 1.55
C ALA A 18 -13.45 56.90 0.97
N SER A 19 -13.31 57.48 -0.21
CA SER A 19 -12.13 58.22 -0.72
C SER A 19 -10.82 57.50 -1.08
N TRP A 20 -10.70 57.22 -2.39
CA TRP A 20 -9.66 57.67 -3.34
C TRP A 20 -8.17 57.33 -3.07
N TYR A 21 -7.58 56.66 -4.08
CA TYR A 21 -6.16 56.33 -4.30
C TYR A 21 -5.56 55.14 -3.54
N MET A 22 -5.72 53.95 -4.11
CA MET A 22 -4.70 52.89 -4.13
C MET A 22 -5.09 51.84 -5.16
N PHE A 23 -4.56 51.95 -6.38
CA PHE A 23 -4.57 50.86 -7.36
C PHE A 23 -3.64 49.77 -6.83
N ILE A 24 -4.15 48.90 -5.95
CA ILE A 24 -3.47 47.65 -5.59
C ILE A 24 -3.81 46.66 -6.70
N PHE A 25 -2.87 46.46 -7.63
CA PHE A 25 -2.83 45.28 -8.48
C PHE A 25 -2.73 44.04 -7.58
N VAL A 26 -3.88 43.47 -7.21
CA VAL A 26 -3.93 42.12 -6.67
C VAL A 26 -3.70 41.17 -7.84
N VAL A 27 -2.43 40.93 -8.15
CA VAL A 27 -2.05 39.75 -8.94
C VAL A 27 -2.35 38.57 -8.04
N CYS A 28 -3.51 37.94 -8.23
CA CYS A 28 -3.71 36.56 -7.79
C CYS A 28 -2.72 35.70 -8.58
N ILE A 29 -1.50 35.59 -8.07
CA ILE A 29 -0.65 34.45 -8.40
C ILE A 29 -1.44 33.27 -7.84
N ILE A 30 -2.11 32.55 -8.73
CA ILE A 30 -2.57 31.20 -8.46
C ILE A 30 -1.26 30.43 -8.25
N TYR A 31 -0.77 30.42 -7.01
CA TYR A 31 0.19 29.42 -6.58
C TYR A 31 -0.57 28.11 -6.69
N ASN A 32 -0.45 27.50 -7.86
CA ASN A 32 -0.84 26.13 -8.06
C ASN A 32 0.14 25.35 -7.19
N SER A 33 -0.24 25.06 -5.95
CA SER A 33 0.52 24.22 -5.03
C SER A 33 0.41 22.76 -5.46
N ALA A 34 0.63 22.49 -6.76
CA ALA A 34 1.05 21.20 -7.22
C ALA A 34 2.51 21.06 -6.78
N GLN A 35 2.68 20.76 -5.50
CA GLN A 35 3.95 20.63 -4.84
C GLN A 35 4.59 19.36 -5.38
N SER A 36 5.22 19.49 -6.55
CA SER A 36 5.91 18.39 -7.20
C SER A 36 6.86 17.78 -6.20
N CYS A 37 6.91 16.44 -6.15
CA CYS A 37 7.67 15.70 -5.14
C CYS A 37 9.12 16.18 -4.97
N VAL A 38 9.66 16.81 -6.01
CA VAL A 38 10.99 17.42 -6.16
C VAL A 38 11.38 18.47 -5.09
N THR A 39 10.47 19.17 -4.41
CA THR A 39 10.85 20.41 -3.68
C THR A 39 10.98 20.36 -2.15
N THR A 40 10.56 19.29 -1.45
CA THR A 40 10.47 19.35 0.03
C THR A 40 11.01 18.16 0.81
N PHE A 41 11.30 17.03 0.16
CA PHE A 41 11.83 15.84 0.84
C PHE A 41 13.16 15.43 0.21
N SER A 42 14.01 14.74 0.97
CA SER A 42 15.05 13.91 0.38
C SER A 42 14.34 12.84 -0.48
N THR A 43 14.08 13.16 -1.75
CA THR A 43 13.16 12.44 -2.67
C THR A 43 13.67 11.08 -3.12
N ASN A 44 14.74 10.60 -2.51
CA ASN A 44 15.20 9.25 -2.74
C ASN A 44 14.06 8.34 -2.27
N TYR A 45 13.59 7.46 -3.14
CA TYR A 45 12.54 6.45 -2.87
C TYR A 45 11.07 6.90 -2.94
N TRP A 46 10.77 8.14 -3.32
CA TRP A 46 9.39 8.65 -3.37
C TRP A 46 9.04 9.23 -4.74
N PHE A 47 7.78 9.06 -5.15
CA PHE A 47 7.27 9.57 -6.42
C PHE A 47 5.77 9.90 -6.34
N GLY A 48 5.23 10.43 -7.44
CA GLY A 48 3.86 10.92 -7.52
C GLY A 48 3.76 12.42 -7.24
N THR A 49 2.61 13.01 -7.56
CA THR A 49 2.40 14.46 -7.49
C THR A 49 2.59 15.04 -6.09
N ASN A 50 2.34 14.24 -5.04
CA ASN A 50 2.40 14.62 -3.63
C ASN A 50 3.40 13.75 -2.84
N CYS A 51 4.37 13.11 -3.51
CA CYS A 51 5.23 12.07 -2.91
C CYS A 51 4.45 10.94 -2.21
N GLN A 52 3.22 10.67 -2.63
CA GLN A 52 2.32 9.71 -1.97
C GLN A 52 2.67 8.25 -2.23
N TYR A 53 3.71 8.00 -3.02
CA TYR A 53 4.12 6.67 -3.42
C TYR A 53 5.57 6.44 -3.04
N LYS A 54 5.82 5.34 -2.33
CA LYS A 54 7.15 4.85 -2.03
C LYS A 54 7.49 3.69 -2.96
N CYS A 55 8.69 3.69 -3.51
CA CYS A 55 9.22 2.60 -4.32
C CYS A 55 10.20 1.75 -3.52
N HIS A 56 10.34 0.48 -3.90
CA HIS A 56 11.22 -0.49 -3.26
C HIS A 56 12.15 -1.14 -4.28
N CYS A 57 13.21 -0.41 -4.65
CA CYS A 57 14.15 -0.81 -5.69
C CYS A 57 15.32 -1.65 -5.14
N LYS A 58 15.89 -2.52 -5.97
CA LYS A 58 17.07 -3.33 -5.62
C LYS A 58 18.20 -2.48 -5.04
N ASN A 59 18.93 -3.05 -4.07
CA ASN A 59 20.11 -2.44 -3.45
C ASN A 59 19.84 -1.06 -2.80
N ASN A 60 18.60 -0.77 -2.42
CA ASN A 60 18.19 0.55 -1.92
C ASN A 60 18.58 1.69 -2.88
N VAL A 61 18.43 1.49 -4.18
CA VAL A 61 18.60 2.56 -5.19
C VAL A 61 17.35 3.43 -5.25
N ALA A 62 17.50 4.73 -5.47
CA ALA A 62 16.36 5.62 -5.65
C ALA A 62 15.64 5.34 -6.99
N CYS A 63 14.30 5.29 -6.97
CA CYS A 63 13.52 5.29 -8.20
C CYS A 63 13.52 6.67 -8.88
N TYR A 64 13.14 6.68 -10.16
CA TYR A 64 12.87 7.91 -10.87
C TYR A 64 11.65 8.62 -10.29
N VAL A 65 11.82 9.85 -9.81
CA VAL A 65 10.74 10.65 -9.18
C VAL A 65 9.55 10.92 -10.11
N THR A 66 9.74 10.81 -11.43
CA THR A 66 8.73 11.08 -12.44
C THR A 66 7.66 10.00 -12.54
N ASN A 67 8.02 8.73 -12.33
CA ASN A 67 7.12 7.59 -12.54
C ASN A 67 7.28 6.46 -11.51
N GLY A 68 8.29 6.53 -10.64
CA GLY A 68 8.59 5.52 -9.63
C GLY A 68 9.37 4.32 -10.15
N ASP A 69 9.80 4.33 -11.42
CA ASP A 69 10.53 3.19 -11.99
C ASP A 69 11.87 2.98 -11.28
N CYS A 70 12.16 1.72 -10.98
CA CYS A 70 13.36 1.31 -10.28
C CYS A 70 14.47 0.93 -11.27
N PRO A 71 15.62 1.62 -11.25
CA PRO A 71 16.80 1.17 -11.99
C PRO A 71 17.23 -0.21 -11.50
N GLY A 72 17.20 -1.21 -12.39
CA GLY A 72 17.55 -2.60 -12.05
C GLY A 72 16.40 -3.44 -11.47
N GLY A 73 15.19 -2.90 -11.39
CA GLY A 73 14.01 -3.63 -10.94
C GLY A 73 13.78 -3.58 -9.42
N CYS A 74 12.87 -4.44 -8.97
CA CYS A 74 12.36 -4.44 -7.61
C CYS A 74 13.24 -5.22 -6.63
N ASP A 75 13.33 -4.74 -5.40
CA ASP A 75 14.01 -5.46 -4.33
C ASP A 75 13.32 -6.79 -4.02
N ILE A 76 14.04 -7.76 -3.46
CA ILE A 76 13.46 -9.07 -3.11
C ILE A 76 12.28 -8.85 -2.14
N GLY A 77 11.15 -9.49 -2.43
CA GLY A 77 9.90 -9.29 -1.68
C GLY A 77 9.05 -8.11 -2.15
N TRP A 78 9.43 -7.44 -3.25
CA TRP A 78 8.64 -6.36 -3.87
C TRP A 78 8.47 -6.58 -5.36
N PHE A 79 7.32 -6.18 -5.91
CA PHE A 79 7.05 -6.30 -7.33
C PHE A 79 5.96 -5.33 -7.83
N GLY A 80 5.64 -5.46 -9.12
CA GLY A 80 4.60 -4.71 -9.79
C GLY A 80 5.03 -3.29 -10.19
N PRO A 81 4.07 -2.45 -10.65
CA PRO A 81 4.36 -1.08 -11.04
C PRO A 81 5.12 -0.32 -9.95
N ALA A 82 6.27 0.27 -10.30
CA ALA A 82 7.15 1.01 -9.40
C ALA A 82 7.55 0.27 -8.10
N CYS A 83 7.48 -1.06 -8.10
CA CYS A 83 7.86 -1.92 -6.96
C CYS A 83 7.10 -1.59 -5.67
N GLN A 84 5.79 -1.37 -5.80
CA GLN A 84 4.95 -0.92 -4.69
C GLN A 84 4.18 -2.02 -3.97
N TYR A 85 4.19 -3.24 -4.51
CA TYR A 85 3.44 -4.36 -3.94
C TYR A 85 4.40 -5.29 -3.22
N ALA A 86 4.13 -5.56 -1.95
CA ALA A 86 4.81 -6.62 -1.22
C ALA A 86 4.43 -7.97 -1.83
N ASP A 87 5.43 -8.80 -2.06
CA ASP A 87 5.29 -10.15 -2.59
C ASP A 87 5.17 -11.18 -1.46
N ILE A 88 3.95 -11.67 -1.25
CA ILE A 88 3.69 -12.69 -0.24
C ILE A 88 4.15 -14.08 -0.66
N ALA A 89 4.45 -14.32 -1.94
CA ALA A 89 4.95 -15.61 -2.41
C ALA A 89 6.27 -15.98 -1.69
N THR A 90 7.11 -14.99 -1.36
CA THR A 90 8.37 -15.16 -0.59
C THR A 90 8.18 -15.77 0.80
N THR A 91 6.99 -15.68 1.39
CA THR A 91 6.65 -16.26 2.70
C THR A 91 5.79 -17.52 2.58
N GLY A 92 5.36 -17.85 1.36
CA GLY A 92 4.57 -19.03 1.06
C GLY A 92 5.44 -20.28 0.95
N THR A 93 4.90 -21.41 1.35
CA THR A 93 5.48 -22.72 1.04
C THR A 93 5.00 -23.15 -0.35
N ILE A 94 5.92 -23.23 -1.30
CA ILE A 94 5.67 -23.57 -2.69
C ILE A 94 6.11 -25.02 -2.96
N THR A 95 5.17 -25.87 -3.33
CA THR A 95 5.42 -27.29 -3.63
C THR A 95 4.81 -27.70 -4.97
N VAL A 96 5.52 -28.54 -5.72
CA VAL A 96 4.97 -29.16 -6.94
C VAL A 96 4.07 -30.32 -6.51
N ALA A 97 2.82 -30.34 -6.99
CA ALA A 97 1.89 -31.40 -6.64
C ALA A 97 2.40 -32.76 -7.14
N ASN A 98 2.30 -33.77 -6.28
CA ASN A 98 2.77 -35.15 -6.51
C ASN A 98 4.30 -35.32 -6.60
N ASP A 99 5.10 -34.26 -6.43
CA ASP A 99 6.56 -34.36 -6.37
C ASP A 99 7.19 -33.22 -5.57
N ALA A 100 7.15 -33.36 -4.23
CA ALA A 100 7.74 -32.39 -3.31
C ALA A 100 9.29 -32.36 -3.35
N SER A 101 9.93 -33.21 -4.17
CA SER A 101 11.40 -33.25 -4.28
C SER A 101 11.93 -32.22 -5.29
N GLN A 102 11.06 -31.62 -6.11
CA GLN A 102 11.47 -30.65 -7.11
C GLN A 102 11.87 -29.32 -6.49
N ASN A 103 12.94 -28.73 -7.03
CA ASN A 103 13.45 -27.46 -6.55
C ASN A 103 12.55 -26.31 -7.03
N THR A 104 11.92 -25.63 -6.09
CA THR A 104 11.05 -24.46 -6.30
C THR A 104 11.68 -23.15 -5.84
N THR A 105 12.93 -23.16 -5.35
CA THR A 105 13.54 -21.97 -4.72
C THR A 105 13.71 -20.80 -5.69
N GLN A 106 13.88 -21.07 -6.99
CA GLN A 106 14.03 -20.04 -8.03
C GLN A 106 12.75 -19.22 -8.25
N ILE A 107 11.58 -19.79 -7.91
CA ILE A 107 10.28 -19.15 -8.18
C ILE A 107 10.13 -17.82 -7.42
N THR A 108 10.83 -17.66 -6.29
CA THR A 108 10.73 -16.51 -5.38
C THR A 108 12.10 -15.94 -5.00
N ASP A 109 13.14 -16.17 -5.79
CA ASP A 109 14.51 -15.68 -5.50
C ASP A 109 14.74 -14.20 -5.89
N GLY A 110 13.77 -13.59 -6.59
CA GLY A 110 13.83 -12.21 -7.07
C GLY A 110 14.69 -12.01 -8.33
N ASP A 111 15.02 -13.09 -9.03
CA ASP A 111 15.69 -13.10 -10.33
C ASP A 111 14.76 -13.68 -11.42
N ASP A 112 14.20 -12.80 -12.24
CA ASP A 112 13.32 -13.18 -13.36
C ASP A 112 14.01 -14.05 -14.43
N THR A 113 15.34 -14.26 -14.34
CA THR A 113 16.13 -15.01 -15.32
C THR A 113 16.44 -16.45 -14.91
N THR A 114 16.30 -16.79 -13.63
CA THR A 114 16.42 -18.15 -13.09
C THR A 114 15.05 -18.83 -13.15
N CYS A 115 15.01 -20.11 -13.53
CA CYS A 115 13.72 -20.80 -13.70
C CYS A 115 13.69 -22.16 -13.03
N ALA A 116 12.55 -22.47 -12.42
CA ALA A 116 12.29 -23.77 -11.83
C ALA A 116 12.15 -24.82 -12.93
N SER A 117 12.79 -25.97 -12.72
CA SER A 117 12.71 -27.10 -13.63
C SER A 117 11.57 -28.02 -13.22
N ILE A 118 10.33 -27.57 -13.46
CA ILE A 118 9.15 -28.33 -13.07
C ILE A 118 8.83 -29.39 -14.14
N THR A 119 8.98 -30.67 -13.81
CA THR A 119 8.79 -31.76 -14.77
C THR A 119 7.35 -32.31 -14.74
N GLY A 120 6.77 -32.52 -15.93
CA GLY A 120 5.43 -33.08 -16.11
C GLY A 120 4.61 -32.34 -17.19
N SER A 121 3.83 -33.08 -17.98
CA SER A 121 2.85 -32.51 -18.90
C SER A 121 1.65 -32.00 -18.10
N ASN A 122 1.57 -30.68 -17.90
CA ASN A 122 0.67 -29.96 -16.97
C ASN A 122 1.09 -30.11 -15.51
N ALA A 123 2.10 -29.33 -15.13
CA ALA A 123 2.48 -29.17 -13.74
C ALA A 123 1.36 -28.51 -12.92
N SER A 124 1.40 -28.79 -11.62
CA SER A 124 0.50 -28.21 -10.62
C SER A 124 1.35 -27.70 -9.47
N LEU A 125 1.15 -26.45 -9.08
CA LEU A 125 1.88 -25.77 -8.03
C LEU A 125 0.91 -25.43 -6.89
N ASP A 126 1.22 -25.93 -5.71
CA ASP A 126 0.53 -25.60 -4.47
C ASP A 126 1.33 -24.51 -3.75
N VAL A 127 0.69 -23.37 -3.49
CA VAL A 127 1.24 -22.30 -2.66
C VAL A 127 0.41 -22.20 -1.38
N ASN A 128 1.05 -22.34 -0.23
CA ASN A 128 0.38 -22.38 1.08
C ASN A 128 1.00 -21.33 2.03
N TRP A 129 0.15 -20.67 2.81
CA TRP A 129 0.56 -19.70 3.83
C TRP A 129 0.05 -20.09 5.21
N ASN A 130 0.74 -19.62 6.25
CA ASN A 130 0.36 -19.85 7.65
C ASN A 130 -0.73 -18.88 8.16
N SER A 131 -1.15 -17.92 7.33
CA SER A 131 -2.13 -16.90 7.69
C SER A 131 -2.97 -16.53 6.47
N ASP A 132 -4.23 -16.18 6.73
CA ASP A 132 -5.17 -15.75 5.69
C ASP A 132 -4.83 -14.34 5.20
N PHE A 133 -4.99 -14.09 3.91
CA PHE A 133 -4.87 -12.75 3.32
C PHE A 133 -5.84 -12.55 2.15
N TYR A 134 -6.13 -11.30 1.83
CA TYR A 134 -6.95 -10.97 0.65
C TYR A 134 -6.09 -10.96 -0.61
N PHE A 135 -6.33 -11.95 -1.48
CA PHE A 135 -5.73 -11.98 -2.81
C PHE A 135 -6.33 -10.90 -3.70
N THR A 136 -5.50 -10.24 -4.50
CA THR A 136 -5.98 -9.29 -5.53
C THR A 136 -5.47 -9.66 -6.92
N TRP A 137 -4.16 -9.84 -7.06
CA TRP A 137 -3.57 -10.27 -8.32
C TRP A 137 -2.23 -10.96 -8.11
N LEU A 138 -1.73 -11.60 -9.17
CA LEU A 138 -0.40 -12.18 -9.21
C LEU A 138 0.27 -11.88 -10.55
N ARG A 139 1.59 -11.99 -10.58
CA ARG A 139 2.39 -11.96 -11.81
C ARG A 139 3.13 -13.27 -11.94
N ILE A 140 3.13 -13.82 -13.15
CA ILE A 140 4.05 -14.88 -13.53
C ILE A 140 5.01 -14.41 -14.61
N ILE A 141 6.24 -14.92 -14.54
CA ILE A 141 7.24 -14.77 -15.58
C ILE A 141 7.71 -16.17 -15.95
N VAL A 142 7.72 -16.47 -17.25
CA VAL A 142 8.13 -17.77 -17.79
C VAL A 142 9.26 -17.59 -18.81
N ARG A 143 9.80 -18.69 -19.32
CA ARG A 143 10.82 -18.65 -20.37
C ARG A 143 10.55 -19.68 -21.45
N ASN A 144 11.08 -19.45 -22.66
CA ASN A 144 11.03 -20.39 -23.78
C ASN A 144 9.60 -20.80 -24.20
N ILE A 145 8.60 -20.00 -23.86
CA ILE A 145 7.20 -20.25 -24.18
C ILE A 145 6.47 -18.92 -24.39
N VAL A 146 5.36 -18.94 -25.12
CA VAL A 146 4.53 -17.77 -25.35
C VAL A 146 3.25 -17.94 -24.55
N LEU A 147 3.07 -17.17 -23.48
CA LEU A 147 1.98 -17.34 -22.53
C LEU A 147 0.58 -17.29 -23.18
N GLN A 148 0.42 -16.55 -24.27
CA GLN A 148 -0.84 -16.45 -25.03
C GLN A 148 -1.29 -17.76 -25.67
N LYS A 149 -0.39 -18.74 -25.80
CA LYS A 149 -0.66 -20.04 -26.43
C LYS A 149 -0.78 -21.18 -25.42
N GLU A 150 -0.62 -20.89 -24.13
CA GLU A 150 -0.55 -21.90 -23.08
C GLU A 150 -1.77 -21.89 -22.18
N SER A 151 -2.06 -23.07 -21.61
CA SER A 151 -3.06 -23.17 -20.56
C SER A 151 -2.43 -22.86 -19.20
N LEU A 152 -3.09 -21.96 -18.47
CA LEU A 152 -2.85 -21.72 -17.05
C LEU A 152 -4.21 -21.51 -16.39
N SER A 153 -4.43 -22.23 -15.30
CA SER A 153 -5.62 -22.11 -14.47
C SER A 153 -5.22 -21.85 -13.04
N ILE A 154 -5.92 -20.91 -12.42
CA ILE A 154 -5.81 -20.62 -11.00
C ILE A 154 -7.03 -21.20 -10.33
N LYS A 155 -6.83 -21.84 -9.18
CA LYS A 155 -7.91 -22.28 -8.31
C LYS A 155 -7.63 -21.81 -6.89
N PHE A 156 -8.69 -21.32 -6.26
CA PHE A 156 -8.74 -21.03 -4.84
C PHE A 156 -9.49 -22.18 -4.16
N PRO A 157 -9.01 -22.70 -3.02
CA PRO A 157 -9.76 -23.68 -2.24
C PRO A 157 -11.08 -23.12 -1.70
N ASP A 158 -11.95 -24.03 -1.22
CA ASP A 158 -13.07 -23.74 -0.32
C ASP A 158 -14.13 -22.72 -0.80
N GLY A 159 -14.81 -23.01 -1.92
CA GLY A 159 -16.03 -22.28 -2.30
C GLY A 159 -15.81 -20.79 -2.62
N VAL A 160 -14.56 -20.39 -2.81
CA VAL A 160 -14.19 -19.06 -3.31
C VAL A 160 -14.51 -19.01 -4.79
N THR A 161 -15.59 -18.30 -5.14
CA THR A 161 -15.86 -17.94 -6.54
C THR A 161 -14.87 -16.86 -6.97
N SER A 162 -14.12 -17.13 -8.04
CA SER A 162 -13.18 -16.17 -8.61
C SER A 162 -13.41 -16.02 -10.11
N GLU A 163 -13.72 -14.80 -10.53
CA GLU A 163 -13.56 -14.42 -11.93
C GLU A 163 -12.15 -13.84 -12.08
N CYS A 164 -11.32 -14.51 -12.88
CA CYS A 164 -9.95 -14.07 -13.15
C CYS A 164 -9.84 -13.48 -14.56
N SER A 165 -9.08 -12.39 -14.67
CA SER A 165 -8.74 -11.72 -15.92
C SER A 165 -7.23 -11.73 -16.11
N ASN A 166 -6.79 -12.17 -17.29
CA ASN A 166 -5.38 -12.26 -17.65
C ASN A 166 -4.97 -11.03 -18.47
N ILE A 167 -3.88 -10.38 -18.08
CA ILE A 167 -3.27 -9.26 -18.79
C ILE A 167 -1.85 -9.66 -19.18
N PHE A 168 -1.58 -9.74 -20.48
CA PHE A 168 -0.23 -10.00 -20.99
C PHE A 168 0.55 -8.69 -21.00
N VAL A 169 1.56 -8.60 -20.14
CA VAL A 169 2.48 -7.44 -20.10
C VAL A 169 3.42 -7.53 -21.31
N ASP A 170 3.88 -8.73 -21.63
CA ASP A 170 4.64 -9.09 -22.82
C ASP A 170 4.41 -10.58 -23.17
N ASN A 171 5.27 -11.18 -23.99
CA ASN A 171 5.13 -12.59 -24.41
C ASN A 171 5.40 -13.61 -23.29
N ILE A 172 6.16 -13.21 -22.26
CA ILE A 172 6.65 -14.07 -21.18
C ILE A 172 6.17 -13.64 -19.78
N THR A 173 5.56 -12.45 -19.67
CA THR A 173 5.04 -11.89 -18.43
C THR A 173 3.52 -11.75 -18.49
N MET A 174 2.82 -12.29 -17.50
CA MET A 174 1.36 -12.19 -17.39
C MET A 174 0.94 -11.83 -15.97
N ASP A 175 0.06 -10.85 -15.88
CA ASP A 175 -0.64 -10.47 -14.66
C ASP A 175 -2.02 -11.12 -14.65
N ILE A 176 -2.42 -11.67 -13.51
CA ILE A 176 -3.71 -12.33 -13.35
C ILE A 176 -4.42 -11.69 -12.17
N TYR A 177 -5.49 -10.97 -12.48
CA TYR A 177 -6.35 -10.30 -11.52
C TYR A 177 -7.54 -11.19 -11.24
N CYS A 178 -7.82 -11.50 -9.98
CA CYS A 178 -8.98 -12.29 -9.62
C CYS A 178 -9.85 -11.54 -8.61
N ASN A 179 -11.15 -11.52 -8.86
CA ASN A 179 -12.11 -10.99 -7.88
C ASN A 179 -12.36 -12.06 -6.81
N VAL A 180 -11.61 -11.98 -5.71
CA VAL A 180 -11.66 -12.93 -4.60
C VAL A 180 -12.40 -12.30 -3.43
N THR A 181 -13.53 -12.87 -3.04
CA THR A 181 -14.44 -12.26 -2.06
C THR A 181 -14.13 -12.62 -0.60
N LYS A 182 -13.22 -13.58 -0.37
CA LYS A 182 -12.88 -14.09 0.97
C LYS A 182 -11.36 -14.22 1.07
N PRO A 183 -10.78 -14.05 2.27
CA PRO A 183 -9.35 -14.24 2.42
C PRO A 183 -8.96 -15.71 2.19
N ILE A 184 -7.75 -15.92 1.68
CA ILE A 184 -7.22 -17.23 1.31
C ILE A 184 -5.92 -17.51 2.06
N LYS A 185 -5.61 -18.80 2.23
CA LYS A 185 -4.32 -19.31 2.73
C LYS A 185 -3.68 -20.34 1.81
N LYS A 186 -4.32 -20.64 0.68
CA LYS A 186 -3.81 -21.57 -0.31
C LYS A 186 -4.23 -21.14 -1.72
N LEU A 187 -3.33 -21.33 -2.67
CA LEU A 187 -3.50 -21.06 -4.09
C LEU A 187 -3.00 -22.26 -4.88
N LEU A 188 -3.77 -22.70 -5.88
CA LEU A 188 -3.36 -23.77 -6.78
C LEU A 188 -3.21 -23.21 -8.20
N LEU A 189 -2.03 -23.35 -8.78
CA LEU A 189 -1.76 -23.03 -10.18
C LEU A 189 -1.63 -24.34 -10.96
N ASN A 190 -2.27 -24.46 -12.12
CA ASN A 190 -2.14 -25.63 -12.98
C ASN A 190 -1.98 -25.21 -14.43
N GLY A 191 -1.02 -25.79 -15.14
CA GLY A 191 -0.83 -25.47 -16.56
C GLY A 191 0.52 -25.90 -17.11
N ALA A 192 0.62 -25.93 -18.44
CA ALA A 192 1.86 -26.23 -19.14
C ALA A 192 2.93 -25.13 -18.98
N ALA A 193 2.50 -23.86 -18.86
CA ALA A 193 3.38 -22.72 -18.65
C ALA A 193 4.27 -22.86 -17.39
N LEU A 194 3.80 -23.58 -16.38
CA LEU A 194 4.51 -23.79 -15.13
C LEU A 194 5.80 -24.61 -15.30
N GLY A 195 5.93 -25.42 -16.35
CA GLY A 195 7.17 -26.17 -16.65
C GLY A 195 8.38 -25.27 -16.97
N THR A 196 8.14 -23.97 -17.19
CA THR A 196 9.16 -22.97 -17.50
C THR A 196 9.06 -21.73 -16.61
N LEU A 197 8.43 -21.87 -15.44
CA LEU A 197 8.20 -20.76 -14.52
C LEU A 197 9.53 -20.24 -13.95
N CYS A 198 9.76 -18.94 -14.12
CA CYS A 198 10.92 -18.25 -13.60
C CYS A 198 10.59 -17.55 -12.29
N SER A 199 9.50 -16.78 -12.27
CA SER A 199 9.08 -16.09 -11.06
C SER A 199 7.57 -16.10 -10.89
N LEU A 200 7.14 -16.20 -9.63
CA LEU A 200 5.76 -16.03 -9.20
C LEU A 200 5.71 -14.97 -8.11
N TYR A 201 5.01 -13.88 -8.40
CA TYR A 201 4.78 -12.81 -7.45
C TYR A 201 3.30 -12.73 -7.10
N ILE A 202 2.96 -12.63 -5.82
CA ILE A 202 1.57 -12.60 -5.36
C ILE A 202 1.34 -11.35 -4.53
N SER A 203 0.35 -10.55 -4.92
CA SER A 203 0.10 -9.25 -4.30
C SER A 203 -0.42 -9.41 -2.88
N GLN A 204 0.17 -8.70 -1.93
CA GLN A 204 -0.40 -8.56 -0.60
C GLN A 204 -0.58 -7.09 -0.20
N ASP A 205 0.50 -6.38 0.06
CA ASP A 205 0.44 -5.04 0.66
C ASP A 205 0.90 -3.97 -0.35
N ARG A 206 0.04 -2.97 -0.60
CA ARG A 206 0.44 -1.65 -1.13
C ARG A 206 -0.07 -0.58 -0.17
N ASN A 207 0.83 0.19 0.43
CA ASN A 207 0.44 1.22 1.38
C ASN A 207 -0.14 2.45 0.65
N VAL A 208 -1.47 2.53 0.62
CA VAL A 208 -2.22 3.64 0.00
C VAL A 208 -2.42 4.84 0.93
N ALA A 209 -2.04 4.73 2.22
CA ALA A 209 -2.20 5.80 3.19
C ALA A 209 -1.08 6.86 3.11
N LEU A 210 0.05 6.52 2.51
CA LEU A 210 1.26 7.35 2.50
C LEU A 210 1.00 8.78 1.99
N MET A 211 1.45 9.76 2.78
CA MET A 211 1.35 11.21 2.51
C MET A 211 -0.06 11.70 2.13
N GLN A 212 -1.10 10.95 2.48
CA GLN A 212 -2.48 11.38 2.31
C GLN A 212 -2.83 12.46 3.35
N SER A 213 -3.98 13.11 3.15
CA SER A 213 -4.44 14.15 4.06
C SER A 213 -4.91 13.52 5.38
N THR A 214 -4.46 14.07 6.49
CA THR A 214 -4.81 13.60 7.83
C THR A 214 -5.29 14.76 8.69
N ASN A 215 -6.03 14.43 9.75
CA ASN A 215 -6.43 15.37 10.78
C ASN A 215 -6.50 14.66 12.13
N GLN A 216 -6.28 15.40 13.21
CA GLN A 216 -6.46 14.93 14.59
C GLN A 216 -7.22 15.99 15.39
N THR A 217 -8.01 15.56 16.36
CA THR A 217 -8.90 16.46 17.12
C THR A 217 -8.16 17.54 17.88
N SER A 218 -6.97 17.22 18.37
CA SER A 218 -6.06 18.14 19.06
C SER A 218 -4.60 17.73 18.81
N GLN A 219 -3.66 18.64 19.02
CA GLN A 219 -2.23 18.35 18.92
C GLN A 219 -1.53 18.73 20.21
N TYR A 220 -0.79 17.79 20.80
CA TYR A 220 0.02 18.04 21.98
C TYR A 220 1.06 19.13 21.74
N GLU A 221 1.24 20.01 22.72
CA GLU A 221 2.16 21.15 22.68
C GLU A 221 3.62 20.70 22.83
N TYR A 222 4.08 19.90 21.86
CA TYR A 222 5.47 19.51 21.67
C TYR A 222 5.75 19.49 20.16
N ALA A 223 6.98 19.81 19.78
CA ALA A 223 7.36 19.90 18.38
C ALA A 223 7.24 18.53 17.67
N ASN A 224 6.80 18.55 16.42
CA ASN A 224 6.77 17.39 15.50
C ASN A 224 5.83 16.23 15.89
N LEU A 225 4.61 16.51 16.38
CA LEU A 225 3.57 15.49 16.65
C LEU A 225 2.33 15.69 15.76
N SER A 226 2.56 16.11 14.51
CA SER A 226 1.52 16.36 13.52
C SER A 226 0.78 15.08 13.14
N SER A 227 -0.52 15.18 12.87
CA SER A 227 -1.34 14.06 12.38
C SER A 227 -0.77 13.38 11.11
N SER A 228 0.03 14.09 10.31
CA SER A 228 0.67 13.56 9.10
C SER A 228 1.73 12.49 9.39
N ASN A 229 2.29 12.46 10.60
CA ASN A 229 3.34 11.51 10.96
C ASN A 229 2.87 10.05 10.87
N ALA A 230 1.60 9.76 11.14
CA ALA A 230 1.03 8.41 11.02
C ALA A 230 1.06 7.84 9.57
N VAL A 231 1.35 8.67 8.57
CA VAL A 231 1.38 8.28 7.15
C VAL A 231 2.65 8.73 6.43
N ASP A 232 3.72 9.06 7.16
CA ASP A 232 4.99 9.53 6.59
C ASP A 232 5.89 8.39 6.06
N GLY A 233 5.47 7.13 6.26
CA GLY A 233 6.19 5.93 5.84
C GLY A 233 7.33 5.52 6.77
N SER A 234 7.35 6.02 8.00
CA SER A 234 8.18 5.54 9.11
C SER A 234 7.32 4.96 10.24
N SER A 235 7.88 3.99 10.95
CA SER A 235 7.28 3.39 12.15
C SER A 235 8.16 3.60 13.38
N SER A 236 9.10 4.54 13.33
CA SER A 236 10.15 4.73 14.33
C SER A 236 9.84 5.90 15.27
N TRP A 237 9.78 5.61 16.57
CA TRP A 237 9.63 6.63 17.61
C TRP A 237 10.82 7.61 17.64
N GLU A 238 12.06 7.12 17.45
CA GLU A 238 13.30 7.92 17.50
C GLU A 238 13.36 9.03 16.44
N LYS A 239 12.47 8.99 15.45
CA LYS A 239 12.34 10.00 14.38
C LYS A 239 11.23 11.02 14.62
N ASN A 240 10.58 11.02 15.79
CA ASN A 240 9.37 11.83 16.06
C ASN A 240 8.25 11.58 15.03
N SER A 241 8.08 10.32 14.61
CA SER A 241 7.11 9.91 13.57
C SER A 241 5.78 9.41 14.15
N CYS A 242 5.53 9.64 15.44
CA CYS A 242 4.23 9.36 16.04
C CYS A 242 3.35 10.61 16.06
N ILE A 243 2.03 10.37 16.09
CA ILE A 243 1.02 11.41 16.35
C ILE A 243 0.77 11.51 17.86
N HIS A 244 0.27 12.65 18.32
CA HIS A 244 -0.08 12.82 19.73
C HIS A 244 -1.15 13.90 19.90
N THR A 245 -2.35 13.48 20.33
CA THR A 245 -3.41 14.40 20.78
C THR A 245 -3.10 14.96 22.18
N ASN A 246 -3.81 15.97 22.63
CA ASN A 246 -3.57 16.56 23.95
C ASN A 246 -3.75 15.55 25.11
N ASN A 247 -2.99 15.75 26.19
CA ASN A 247 -3.17 14.98 27.42
C ASN A 247 -4.35 15.54 28.22
N GLY A 248 -5.32 14.68 28.57
CA GLY A 248 -6.38 15.00 29.53
C GLY A 248 -7.44 15.97 29.01
N GLY A 249 -8.71 15.72 29.36
CA GLY A 249 -9.84 16.61 29.03
C GLY A 249 -10.44 16.44 27.64
N GLU A 250 -10.00 15.44 26.87
CA GLU A 250 -10.61 15.06 25.60
C GLU A 250 -11.20 13.64 25.74
N ASP A 251 -12.53 13.54 25.75
CA ASP A 251 -13.24 12.28 26.02
C ASP A 251 -13.20 11.29 24.84
N ALA A 252 -12.87 11.78 23.63
CA ALA A 252 -12.85 10.98 22.40
C ALA A 252 -11.79 11.50 21.40
N PRO A 253 -10.49 11.43 21.73
CA PRO A 253 -9.43 11.84 20.82
C PRO A 253 -9.53 11.03 19.53
N THR A 254 -9.55 11.70 18.40
CA THR A 254 -9.73 11.05 17.09
C THR A 254 -8.62 11.47 16.14
N TRP A 255 -8.14 10.51 15.35
CA TRP A 255 -7.33 10.74 14.16
C TRP A 255 -8.10 10.25 12.94
N SER A 256 -7.98 10.98 11.84
CA SER A 256 -8.67 10.68 10.59
C SER A 256 -7.72 10.79 9.41
N LEU A 257 -7.96 9.91 8.43
CA LEU A 257 -7.25 9.83 7.16
C LEU A 257 -8.27 10.04 6.05
N HIS A 258 -7.95 10.95 5.13
CA HIS A 258 -8.74 11.20 3.95
C HIS A 258 -7.98 10.76 2.69
N PHE A 259 -8.54 9.81 1.96
CA PHE A 259 -8.03 9.41 0.67
C PHE A 259 -8.52 10.36 -0.42
N ASN A 260 -7.60 10.91 -1.21
CA ASN A 260 -7.96 11.80 -2.32
C ASN A 260 -8.76 11.09 -3.45
N THR A 261 -8.75 9.76 -3.45
CA THR A 261 -9.48 8.91 -4.39
C THR A 261 -10.12 7.76 -3.63
N VAL A 262 -11.22 7.20 -4.14
CA VAL A 262 -11.80 5.97 -3.58
C VAL A 262 -10.77 4.83 -3.69
N VAL A 263 -10.53 4.15 -2.58
CA VAL A 263 -9.61 3.01 -2.49
C VAL A 263 -10.33 1.82 -1.85
N SER A 264 -10.01 0.61 -2.30
CA SER A 264 -10.42 -0.63 -1.65
C SER A 264 -9.33 -1.02 -0.66
N VAL A 265 -9.61 -0.91 0.64
CA VAL A 265 -8.68 -1.30 1.71
C VAL A 265 -8.95 -2.75 2.09
N THR A 266 -7.91 -3.57 2.09
CA THR A 266 -8.00 -4.99 2.48
C THR A 266 -7.34 -5.29 3.83
N ARG A 267 -6.54 -4.35 4.34
CA ARG A 267 -5.79 -4.51 5.58
C ARG A 267 -5.43 -3.15 6.17
N TYR A 268 -5.51 -3.07 7.50
CA TYR A 268 -4.96 -1.96 8.28
C TYR A 268 -3.75 -2.46 9.08
N LYS A 269 -2.67 -1.68 9.10
CA LYS A 269 -1.50 -1.95 9.93
C LYS A 269 -1.22 -0.74 10.79
N ILE A 270 -1.53 -0.85 12.08
CA ILE A 270 -1.39 0.23 13.05
C ILE A 270 -0.19 -0.10 13.95
N PHE A 271 0.72 0.85 14.09
CA PHE A 271 1.88 0.71 14.97
C PHE A 271 1.64 1.51 16.24
N ASN A 272 1.59 0.81 17.38
CA ASN A 272 1.48 1.47 18.67
C ASN A 272 2.85 2.05 19.09
N ARG A 273 2.83 3.06 19.95
CA ARG A 273 4.03 3.65 20.54
C ARG A 273 4.69 2.63 21.45
N VAL A 274 5.94 2.29 21.17
CA VAL A 274 6.84 1.65 22.14
C VAL A 274 7.52 2.73 22.96
N GLY A 275 7.45 2.63 24.29
CA GLY A 275 8.10 3.58 25.20
C GLY A 275 9.62 3.54 25.08
N GLU A 276 10.27 4.69 25.27
CA GLU A 276 11.71 4.71 25.58
C GLU A 276 11.93 4.08 26.96
N VAL A 277 12.94 3.22 27.09
CA VAL A 277 13.38 2.73 28.40
C VAL A 277 13.98 3.91 29.16
N LYS A 278 13.19 4.50 30.07
CA LYS A 278 13.71 5.41 31.09
C LYS A 278 13.54 4.72 32.44
N ASP A 279 14.62 4.65 33.20
CA ASP A 279 14.63 4.20 34.60
C ASP A 279 14.02 2.80 34.85
N ASN A 280 14.39 1.80 34.04
CA ASN A 280 13.90 0.41 34.17
C ASN A 280 12.37 0.22 34.03
N ASP A 281 11.62 1.23 33.57
CA ASP A 281 10.20 1.11 33.23
C ASP A 281 10.01 1.19 31.72
N THR A 282 9.76 0.03 31.12
CA THR A 282 9.54 -0.17 29.68
C THR A 282 8.09 0.04 29.26
N SER A 283 7.18 0.39 30.18
CA SER A 283 5.75 0.18 29.97
C SER A 283 4.94 1.43 29.61
N CYS A 284 5.55 2.63 29.62
CA CYS A 284 4.76 3.83 29.41
C CYS A 284 3.97 3.73 28.10
N CYS A 285 2.68 4.00 28.26
CA CYS A 285 1.86 4.54 27.19
C CYS A 285 1.37 3.51 26.15
N LEU A 286 1.79 2.23 26.23
CA LEU A 286 1.27 1.14 25.40
C LEU A 286 -0.25 0.97 25.56
N ASP A 287 -0.74 1.15 26.79
CA ASP A 287 -2.16 1.00 27.11
C ASP A 287 -3.06 2.09 26.52
N ARG A 288 -2.49 3.20 26.01
CA ARG A 288 -3.28 4.35 25.54
C ARG A 288 -4.04 4.10 24.25
N LEU A 289 -3.60 3.12 23.46
CA LEU A 289 -4.30 2.74 22.23
C LEU A 289 -5.29 1.61 22.46
N LYS A 290 -5.33 0.99 23.65
CA LYS A 290 -6.27 -0.09 23.95
C LYS A 290 -7.71 0.40 23.82
N GLY A 291 -8.56 -0.41 23.21
CA GLY A 291 -9.98 -0.12 23.04
C GLY A 291 -10.26 0.92 21.96
N PHE A 292 -9.30 1.18 21.06
CA PHE A 292 -9.54 2.08 19.93
C PHE A 292 -10.68 1.56 19.03
N ILE A 293 -11.36 2.51 18.38
CA ILE A 293 -12.38 2.21 17.38
C ILE A 293 -11.84 2.63 16.02
N LEU A 294 -11.85 1.70 15.07
CA LEU A 294 -11.56 1.96 13.66
C LEU A 294 -12.87 1.94 12.87
N ARG A 295 -13.23 3.09 12.31
CA ARG A 295 -14.35 3.22 11.38
C ARG A 295 -13.88 3.67 10.01
N THR A 296 -14.42 3.05 8.97
CA THR A 296 -14.22 3.47 7.59
C THR A 296 -15.51 3.89 6.95
N PHE A 297 -15.40 4.81 5.98
CA PHE A 297 -16.54 5.46 5.37
C PHE A 297 -16.44 5.39 3.85
N ASP A 298 -17.58 5.22 3.19
CA ASP A 298 -17.67 5.36 1.75
C ASP A 298 -17.69 6.85 1.32
N GLN A 299 -17.72 7.08 0.02
CA GLN A 299 -17.79 8.43 -0.57
C GLN A 299 -19.04 9.25 -0.18
N THR A 300 -20.04 8.62 0.42
CA THR A 300 -21.29 9.23 0.91
C THR A 300 -21.35 9.32 2.44
N ASN A 301 -20.23 9.06 3.12
CA ASN A 301 -20.11 9.02 4.58
C ASN A 301 -20.93 7.92 5.28
N ASN A 302 -21.30 6.84 4.58
CA ASN A 302 -21.84 5.66 5.26
C ASN A 302 -20.71 4.83 5.85
N ILE A 303 -20.94 4.25 7.02
CA ILE A 303 -19.98 3.33 7.66
C ILE A 303 -19.89 2.06 6.81
N VAL A 304 -18.67 1.71 6.40
CA VAL A 304 -18.36 0.48 5.66
C VAL A 304 -17.85 -0.60 6.61
N GLU A 305 -16.96 -0.22 7.52
CA GLU A 305 -16.44 -1.09 8.57
C GLU A 305 -16.44 -0.33 9.90
N ASP A 306 -16.74 -1.06 10.99
CA ASP A 306 -16.65 -0.58 12.37
C ASP A 306 -16.00 -1.70 13.21
N TYR A 307 -14.79 -1.46 13.68
CA TYR A 307 -14.01 -2.38 14.48
C TYR A 307 -13.67 -1.74 15.82
N THR A 308 -13.86 -2.50 16.89
CA THR A 308 -13.43 -2.11 18.23
C THR A 308 -12.34 -3.05 18.69
N ASP A 309 -11.20 -2.49 19.08
CA ASP A 309 -10.12 -3.24 19.71
C ASP A 309 -10.62 -3.90 21.00
N THR A 310 -10.28 -5.17 21.16
CA THR A 310 -10.78 -6.00 22.26
C THR A 310 -9.95 -5.84 23.53
N GLU A 311 -8.77 -5.23 23.44
CA GLU A 311 -7.99 -4.93 24.64
C GLU A 311 -8.66 -3.79 25.41
N THR A 312 -8.94 -4.01 26.69
CA THR A 312 -9.49 -2.97 27.55
C THR A 312 -8.35 -2.25 28.26
N SER A 313 -8.42 -0.92 28.32
CA SER A 313 -7.66 -0.15 29.31
C SER A 313 -8.05 -0.63 30.71
N ALA A 314 -7.06 -0.93 31.56
CA ALA A 314 -7.29 -1.34 32.95
C ALA A 314 -7.93 -0.22 33.79
#